data_AF-A0A067EWN8-F1
#
_entry.id   AF-A0A067EWN8-F1
#
_cell.length_a   1.000
_cell.length_b   1.000
_cell.length_c   1.000
_cell.angle_alpha   90.00
_cell.angle_beta   90.00
_cell.angle_gamma   90.00
#
_symmetry.space_group_name_H-M   'P 1'
#
loop_
_entity.id
_entity.type
_entity.pdbx_description
1 polymer ?
#
loop_
_entity_poly.entity_id
_entity_poly.type
_entity_poly.pdbx_seq_one_letter_code
_entity_poly.pdbx_strand_id
1 'polypeptide(L)' 'MGVYLSTPKTEKFSEDGQNENVRYGLSSMQGWRATMEDAHAAYPDLDSSTSFFGVYDGHGGKYMRSVISEFS' A
#
# COMPACT_ATOMS: atom_id res chain seq x y z
N MET A 1 -15.40 -5.47 21.23
CA MET A 1 -15.46 -5.13 19.79
C MET A 1 -14.51 -6.03 19.05
N GLY A 2 -14.99 -6.79 18.07
CA GLY A 2 -14.17 -7.68 17.25
C GLY A 2 -13.29 -6.93 16.25
N VAL A 3 -12.47 -7.66 15.52
CA VAL A 3 -11.53 -7.14 14.49
C VAL A 3 -12.21 -6.56 13.24
N TYR A 4 -13.54 -6.67 13.14
CA TYR A 4 -14.34 -6.27 11.98
C TYR A 4 -15.28 -5.10 12.29
N LEU A 5 -15.47 -4.25 11.28
CA LEU A 5 -16.45 -3.16 11.24
C LEU A 5 -17.85 -3.69 10.91
N SER A 6 -18.87 -2.92 11.26
CA SER A 6 -20.27 -3.22 10.90
C SER A 6 -20.57 -3.04 9.40
N THR A 7 -19.80 -2.19 8.73
CA THR A 7 -19.83 -1.96 7.28
C THR A 7 -18.40 -1.78 6.76
N PRO A 8 -18.11 -2.14 5.50
CA PRO A 8 -16.78 -2.01 4.97
C PRO A 8 -16.46 -0.55 4.66
N LYS A 9 -15.21 -0.15 4.88
CA LYS A 9 -14.66 1.07 4.28
C LYS A 9 -14.25 0.77 2.84
N THR A 10 -15.00 1.33 1.91
CA THR A 10 -14.85 1.08 0.46
C THR A 10 -14.07 2.16 -0.27
N GLU A 11 -13.64 3.22 0.45
CA GLU A 11 -12.77 4.26 -0.10
C GLU A 11 -11.49 3.64 -0.68
N LYS A 12 -11.14 4.09 -1.88
CA LYS A 12 -9.98 3.62 -2.64
C LYS A 12 -8.92 4.70 -2.59
N PHE A 13 -7.72 4.32 -2.18
CA PHE A 13 -6.52 5.14 -2.33
C PHE A 13 -5.77 4.60 -3.52
N SER A 14 -5.85 5.32 -4.64
CA SER A 14 -5.27 4.91 -5.91
C SER A 14 -4.16 5.86 -6.31
N GLU A 15 -3.10 5.31 -6.86
CA GLU A 15 -1.95 6.05 -7.38
C GLU A 15 -1.52 5.41 -8.69
N ASP A 16 -0.97 6.21 -9.59
CA ASP A 16 -0.43 5.78 -10.86
C ASP A 16 0.78 6.62 -11.23
N GLY A 17 1.60 6.09 -12.12
CA GLY A 17 2.82 6.77 -12.55
C GLY A 17 3.56 5.98 -13.62
N GLN A 18 4.67 6.55 -14.06
CA GLN A 18 5.49 5.97 -15.12
C GLN A 18 6.90 6.56 -15.13
N ASN A 19 7.82 5.84 -15.77
CA ASN A 19 9.09 6.36 -16.26
C ASN A 19 9.26 5.99 -17.75
N GLU A 20 10.48 6.05 -18.27
CA GLU A 20 10.76 5.71 -19.68
C GLU A 20 10.55 4.22 -20.00
N ASN A 21 10.56 3.34 -19.00
CA ASN A 21 10.58 1.90 -19.16
C ASN A 21 9.26 1.23 -18.73
N VAL A 22 8.59 1.74 -17.70
CA VAL A 22 7.40 1.13 -17.09
C VAL A 22 6.30 2.16 -16.83
N ARG A 23 5.05 1.67 -16.84
CA ARG A 23 3.88 2.37 -16.31
C ARG A 23 3.24 1.50 -15.24
N TYR A 24 2.77 2.10 -14.16
CA TYR A 24 2.13 1.39 -13.06
C TYR A 24 0.85 2.08 -12.60
N GLY A 25 0.00 1.30 -11.94
CA GLY A 25 -1.16 1.77 -11.21
C GLY A 25 -1.39 0.84 -10.03
N LEU A 26 -1.79 1.42 -8.89
CA LEU A 26 -2.10 0.69 -7.66
C LEU A 26 -3.34 1.26 -7.00
N SER A 27 -4.00 0.45 -6.19
CA SER A 27 -5.13 0.88 -5.39
C SER A 27 -5.23 0.05 -4.12
N SER A 28 -5.53 0.69 -2.99
CA SER A 28 -5.68 0.04 -1.70
C SER A 28 -7.03 0.38 -1.05
N MET A 29 -7.54 -0.53 -0.21
CA MET A 29 -8.85 -0.42 0.46
C MET A 29 -8.85 -1.17 1.78
N GLN A 30 -9.29 -0.53 2.86
CA GLN A 30 -9.34 -1.15 4.20
C GLN A 30 -10.37 -2.27 4.31
N GLY A 31 -11.52 -2.13 3.62
CA GLY A 31 -12.59 -3.12 3.68
C GLY A 31 -13.18 -3.24 5.08
N TRP A 32 -13.36 -4.49 5.55
CA TRP A 32 -14.06 -4.79 6.79
C TRP A 32 -13.18 -4.73 8.04
N ARG A 33 -11.85 -4.68 7.90
CA ARG A 33 -10.94 -4.66 9.05
C ARG A 33 -11.07 -3.33 9.79
N ALA A 34 -10.90 -3.34 11.11
CA ALA A 34 -10.93 -2.12 11.92
C ALA A 34 -9.79 -1.14 11.56
N THR A 35 -8.64 -1.68 11.15
CA THR A 35 -7.42 -0.96 10.78
C THR A 35 -6.95 -1.37 9.39
N MET A 36 -6.38 -0.42 8.64
CA MET A 36 -5.64 -0.70 7.41
C MET A 36 -4.19 -1.00 7.78
N GLU A 37 -3.77 -2.24 7.62
CA GLU A 37 -2.42 -2.70 7.98
C GLU A 37 -1.54 -2.91 6.75
N ASP A 38 -2.14 -3.03 5.56
CA ASP A 38 -1.39 -3.14 4.32
C ASP A 38 -0.66 -1.82 3.98
N ALA A 39 0.49 -1.99 3.35
CA ALA A 39 1.29 -0.92 2.78
C ALA A 39 1.76 -1.32 1.37
N HIS A 40 2.23 -0.35 0.61
CA HIS A 40 2.84 -0.59 -0.69
C HIS A 40 4.03 0.35 -0.88
N ALA A 41 4.88 0.02 -1.85
CA ALA A 41 5.98 0.85 -2.31
C ALA A 41 5.98 0.84 -3.84
N ALA A 42 6.15 2.00 -4.46
CA ALA A 42 6.20 2.15 -5.91
C ALA A 42 7.29 3.16 -6.30
N TYR A 43 8.48 2.65 -6.63
CA TYR A 43 9.59 3.45 -7.14
C TYR A 43 9.93 3.00 -8.56
N PRO A 44 9.43 3.69 -9.58
CA PRO A 44 9.86 3.48 -10.96
C PRO A 44 11.38 3.65 -11.13
N ASP A 45 11.97 4.58 -10.36
CA ASP A 45 13.39 4.94 -10.43
C ASP A 45 14.07 4.71 -9.07
N LEU A 46 14.27 3.43 -8.69
CA LEU A 46 15.02 3.09 -7.46
C LEU A 46 16.51 3.38 -7.64
N ASP A 47 17.05 2.99 -8.80
CA ASP A 47 18.40 3.30 -9.26
C ASP A 47 18.41 3.47 -10.79
N SER A 48 19.60 3.58 -11.40
CA SER A 48 19.74 3.82 -12.85
C SER A 48 19.13 2.76 -13.77
N SER A 49 18.78 1.59 -13.25
CA SER A 49 18.34 0.44 -14.07
C SER A 49 17.23 -0.39 -13.42
N THR A 50 16.80 -0.05 -12.21
CA THR A 50 15.90 -0.87 -11.42
C THR A 50 14.66 -0.09 -11.01
N SER A 51 13.50 -0.69 -11.27
CA SER A 51 12.24 -0.29 -10.66
C SER A 51 11.88 -1.25 -9.53
N PHE A 52 11.33 -0.73 -8.43
CA PHE A 52 10.88 -1.53 -7.29
C PHE A 52 9.41 -1.29 -6.98
N PHE A 53 8.67 -2.39 -6.87
CA PHE A 53 7.27 -2.40 -6.49
C PHE A 53 7.07 -3.50 -5.44
N GLY A 54 6.42 -3.16 -4.33
CA GLY A 54 6.16 -4.09 -3.23
C GLY A 54 4.78 -3.88 -2.64
N VAL A 55 4.12 -4.98 -2.28
CA VAL A 55 2.87 -4.99 -1.51
C VAL A 55 3.11 -5.77 -0.24
N TYR A 56 2.74 -5.19 0.89
CA TYR A 56 2.99 -5.73 2.21
C TYR A 56 1.66 -5.91 2.92
N ASP A 57 1.29 -7.16 3.20
CA ASP A 57 0.12 -7.50 4.01
C ASP A 57 0.51 -7.45 5.49
N GLY A 58 0.03 -6.42 6.19
CA GLY A 58 0.33 -6.24 7.60
C GLY A 58 -0.49 -7.23 8.45
N HIS A 59 0.19 -8.05 9.25
CA HIS A 59 -0.45 -8.92 10.23
C HIS A 59 0.19 -8.71 11.59
N GLY A 60 -0.34 -7.77 12.38
CA GLY A 60 0.14 -7.55 13.75
C GLY A 60 -0.05 -6.13 14.30
N GLY A 61 -0.81 -5.27 13.63
CA GLY A 61 -1.03 -3.89 14.06
C GLY A 61 -0.32 -2.84 13.20
N LYS A 62 -0.71 -1.58 13.43
CA LYS A 62 -0.30 -0.39 12.64
C LYS A 62 1.21 -0.13 12.52
N TYR A 63 2.04 -0.78 13.33
CA TYR A 63 3.48 -0.54 13.36
C TYR A 63 4.17 -0.90 12.03
N MET A 64 3.78 -2.03 11.42
CA MET A 64 4.39 -2.48 10.15
C MET A 64 4.11 -1.50 9.00
N ARG A 65 2.90 -0.92 8.95
CA ARG A 65 2.55 0.10 7.95
C ARG A 65 3.41 1.36 8.06
N SER A 66 3.65 1.84 9.28
CA SER A 66 4.40 3.08 9.54
C SER A 66 5.85 2.99 9.05
N VAL A 67 6.50 1.86 9.31
CA VAL A 67 7.90 1.64 8.92
C VAL A 67 8.04 1.65 7.40
N ILE A 68 7.13 1.00 6.68
CA ILE A 68 7.18 0.93 5.21
C ILE A 68 6.86 2.29 4.58
N SER A 69 5.91 3.04 5.14
CA SER A 69 5.58 4.38 4.64
C SER A 69 6.65 5.44 4.86
N GLU A 70 7.53 5.29 5.86
CA GLU A 70 8.65 6.23 6.08
C GLU A 70 9.77 6.10 5.04
N PHE A 71 9.83 4.97 4.32
CA PHE A 71 10.77 4.80 3.23
C PHE A 71 10.15 5.11 1.85
N SER A 72 8.82 5.35 1.78
CA SER A 72 8.08 5.63 0.53
C SER A 72 8.00 7.08 0.13
#